data_AF-A0A367QRL6-F1
#
_entry.id   AF-A0A367QRL6-F1
#
_cell.length_a   1.000
_cell.length_b   1.000
_cell.length_c   1.000
_cell.angle_alpha   90.00
_cell.angle_beta   90.00
_cell.angle_gamma   90.00
#
_symmetry.space_group_name_H-M   'P 1'
#
loop_
_entity.id
_entity.type
_entity.pdbx_description
1 polymer ?
#
loop_
_entity_poly.entity_id
_entity_poly.type
_entity_poly.pdbx_seq_one_letter_code
_entity_poly.pdbx_strand_id
1 'polypeptide(L)'
;MYSEVEAIRQRYARFKQLPEYLLYEPLNPYSYMTYEEKRRAFIRWIHWAGLAPVRDKRVLEIGCGFGDNLLQLISLGFQPENLIGNELLEERALRARYLLPKDSQVLLGDASTLKLEKNSFDVILQATVFTSILDDNFQQNLANHIWSLIKPNGG
;
A
#
# COMPACT_ATOMS: atom_id res chain seq x y z
N MET A 1 25.72 -11.77 -4.81
CA MET A 1 24.87 -10.91 -3.97
C MET A 1 23.55 -10.76 -4.69
N TYR A 2 22.43 -11.16 -4.09
CA TYR A 2 21.11 -10.87 -4.65
C TYR A 2 20.84 -9.36 -4.52
N SER A 3 20.12 -8.76 -5.45
CA SER A 3 19.57 -7.41 -5.23
C SER A 3 18.59 -7.45 -4.05
N GLU A 4 18.40 -6.33 -3.34
CA GLU A 4 17.46 -6.30 -2.21
C GLU A 4 16.03 -6.68 -2.64
N VAL A 5 15.62 -6.32 -3.85
CA VAL A 5 14.37 -6.77 -4.48
C VAL A 5 14.24 -8.29 -4.52
N GLU A 6 15.31 -8.99 -4.93
CA GLU A 6 15.31 -10.44 -5.00
C GLU A 6 15.35 -11.07 -3.59
N ALA A 7 16.07 -10.45 -2.66
CA ALA A 7 16.07 -10.86 -1.25
C ALA A 7 14.67 -10.75 -0.62
N ILE A 8 13.91 -9.68 -0.90
CA ILE A 8 12.52 -9.51 -0.45
C ILE A 8 11.65 -10.64 -1.01
N ARG A 9 11.72 -10.90 -2.33
CA ARG A 9 10.95 -12.00 -2.96
C ARG A 9 11.22 -13.34 -2.29
N GLN A 10 12.48 -13.65 -2.03
CA GLN A 10 12.86 -14.90 -1.37
C GLN A 10 12.34 -14.99 0.07
N ARG A 11 12.35 -13.90 0.84
CA ARG A 11 11.77 -13.88 2.19
C ARG A 11 10.28 -14.23 2.14
N TYR A 12 9.51 -13.57 1.29
CA TYR A 12 8.09 -13.86 1.12
C TYR A 12 7.81 -15.26 0.55
N ALA A 13 8.67 -15.77 -0.32
CA ALA A 13 8.58 -17.16 -0.80
C ALA A 13 8.74 -18.18 0.34
N ARG A 14 9.57 -17.90 1.35
CA ARG A 14 9.71 -18.75 2.55
C ARG A 14 8.46 -18.71 3.43
N PHE A 15 7.78 -17.56 3.50
CA PHE A 15 6.55 -17.40 4.27
C PHE A 15 5.32 -18.09 3.66
N LYS A 16 5.37 -18.55 2.40
CA LYS A 16 4.32 -19.40 1.78
C LYS A 16 4.07 -20.74 2.50
N GLN A 17 4.85 -21.07 3.52
CA GLN A 17 4.65 -22.26 4.34
C GLN A 17 3.53 -22.11 5.40
N LEU A 18 3.09 -20.89 5.69
CA LEU A 18 1.88 -20.66 6.50
C LEU A 18 0.71 -20.34 5.57
N PRO A 19 -0.45 -20.99 5.74
CA PRO A 19 -1.63 -20.64 4.96
C PRO A 19 -2.01 -19.17 5.18
N GLU A 20 -2.10 -18.41 4.10
CA GLU A 20 -2.39 -16.97 4.13
C GLU A 20 -3.75 -16.64 4.78
N TYR A 21 -4.69 -17.59 4.74
CA TYR A 21 -5.97 -17.49 5.46
C TYR A 21 -5.79 -17.43 6.99
N LEU A 22 -4.75 -18.04 7.58
CA LEU A 22 -4.56 -17.98 9.03
C LEU A 22 -4.25 -16.57 9.54
N LEU A 23 -3.69 -15.70 8.69
CA LEU A 23 -3.31 -14.34 9.05
C LEU A 23 -4.36 -13.30 8.63
N TYR A 24 -5.07 -13.55 7.53
CA TYR A 24 -5.93 -12.56 6.89
C TYR A 24 -7.39 -13.01 6.67
N GLU A 25 -7.84 -14.15 7.22
CA GLU A 25 -9.23 -14.60 7.10
C GLU A 25 -10.21 -13.64 7.81
N PRO A 26 -11.15 -13.01 7.09
CA PRO A 26 -12.06 -12.02 7.69
C PRO A 26 -13.03 -12.62 8.71
N LEU A 27 -13.28 -13.93 8.65
CA LEU A 27 -14.15 -14.63 9.61
C LEU A 27 -13.44 -14.95 10.93
N ASN A 28 -12.12 -14.76 11.00
CA ASN A 28 -11.40 -14.81 12.26
C ASN A 28 -11.68 -13.53 13.07
N PRO A 29 -12.24 -13.61 14.30
CA PRO A 29 -12.54 -12.43 15.11
C PRO A 29 -11.35 -11.51 15.37
N TYR A 30 -10.13 -12.05 15.46
CA TYR A 30 -8.92 -11.25 15.63
C TYR A 30 -8.63 -10.38 14.39
N SER A 31 -8.69 -10.99 13.20
CA SER A 31 -8.47 -10.30 11.93
C SER A 31 -9.55 -9.25 11.67
N TYR A 32 -10.82 -9.58 11.96
CA TYR A 32 -11.93 -8.62 11.92
C TYR A 32 -11.68 -7.42 12.83
N MET A 33 -11.34 -7.64 14.10
CA MET A 33 -11.13 -6.54 15.05
C MET A 33 -9.93 -5.67 14.65
N THR A 34 -8.85 -6.28 14.16
CA THR A 34 -7.66 -5.57 13.67
C THR A 34 -7.98 -4.70 12.46
N TYR A 35 -8.81 -5.22 11.54
CA TYR A 35 -9.32 -4.46 10.40
C TYR A 35 -10.13 -3.24 10.84
N GLU A 36 -11.07 -3.41 11.78
CA GLU A 36 -11.88 -2.30 12.30
C GLU A 36 -11.08 -1.27 13.10
N GLU A 37 -10.08 -1.69 13.88
CA GLU A 37 -9.16 -0.76 14.55
C GLU A 37 -8.35 0.08 13.55
N LYS A 38 -7.86 -0.55 12.47
CA LYS A 38 -7.16 0.18 11.41
C LYS A 38 -8.08 1.17 10.71
N ARG A 39 -9.32 0.78 10.42
CA ARG A 39 -10.32 1.68 9.84
C ARG A 39 -10.60 2.90 10.74
N ARG A 40 -10.74 2.68 12.05
CA ARG A 40 -10.85 3.78 13.03
C ARG A 40 -9.63 4.70 13.03
N ALA A 41 -8.43 4.13 12.91
CA ALA A 41 -7.20 4.91 12.81
C ALA A 41 -7.15 5.76 11.54
N PHE A 42 -7.57 5.24 10.38
CA PHE A 42 -7.68 6.02 9.15
C PHE A 42 -8.65 7.20 9.31
N ILE A 43 -9.83 6.99 9.90
CA ILE A 43 -10.78 8.10 10.13
C ILE A 43 -10.14 9.20 10.98
N ARG A 44 -9.49 8.84 12.10
CA ARG A 44 -8.79 9.82 12.95
C ARG A 44 -7.69 10.56 12.19
N TRP A 45 -6.90 9.82 11.41
CA TRP A 45 -5.80 10.39 10.63
C TRP A 45 -6.29 11.35 9.54
N ILE A 46 -7.36 10.99 8.81
CA ILE A 46 -7.99 11.85 7.79
C ILE A 46 -8.42 13.20 8.40
N HIS A 47 -9.04 13.18 9.57
CA HIS A 47 -9.44 14.40 10.27
C HIS A 47 -8.24 15.20 10.77
N TRP A 48 -7.28 14.54 11.41
CA TRP A 48 -6.09 15.19 11.94
C TRP A 48 -5.25 15.86 10.84
N ALA A 49 -5.11 15.20 9.69
CA ALA A 49 -4.35 15.71 8.54
C ALA A 49 -5.13 16.71 7.67
N GLY A 50 -6.41 16.97 7.96
CA GLY A 50 -7.23 17.90 7.17
C GLY A 50 -7.46 17.44 5.72
N LEU A 51 -7.55 16.14 5.48
CA LEU A 51 -7.68 15.57 4.13
C LEU A 51 -9.08 15.70 3.52
N ALA A 52 -10.07 16.18 4.27
CA ALA A 52 -11.42 16.37 3.75
C ALA A 52 -11.49 17.56 2.76
N PRO A 53 -12.26 17.45 1.65
CA PRO A 53 -13.00 16.27 1.20
C PRO A 53 -12.07 15.20 0.60
N VAL A 54 -12.25 13.94 1.00
CA VAL A 54 -11.36 12.83 0.60
C VAL A 54 -11.55 12.36 -0.84
N ARG A 55 -12.73 12.62 -1.43
CA ARG A 55 -13.05 12.23 -2.81
C ARG A 55 -12.08 12.82 -3.86
N ASP A 56 -11.48 13.96 -3.54
CA ASP A 56 -10.59 14.70 -4.43
C ASP A 56 -9.11 14.36 -4.18
N LYS A 57 -8.82 13.41 -3.27
CA LYS A 57 -7.46 13.06 -2.86
C LYS A 57 -6.92 11.89 -3.66
N ARG A 58 -5.73 12.08 -4.20
CA ARG A 58 -4.97 11.05 -4.91
C ARG A 58 -4.04 10.33 -3.97
N VAL A 59 -4.13 9.00 -3.94
CA VAL A 59 -3.42 8.13 -2.99
C VAL A 59 -2.59 7.11 -3.75
N LEU A 60 -1.33 6.95 -3.33
CA LEU A 60 -0.49 5.81 -3.70
C LEU A 60 -0.27 4.94 -2.46
N GLU A 61 -0.56 3.66 -2.54
CA GLU A 61 -0.13 2.69 -1.53
C GLU A 61 1.09 1.90 -2.02
N ILE A 62 2.18 1.94 -1.26
CA ILE A 62 3.37 1.12 -1.49
C ILE A 62 3.24 -0.19 -0.73
N GLY A 63 3.40 -1.32 -1.44
CA GLY A 63 3.19 -2.65 -0.87
C GLY A 63 1.73 -2.91 -0.55
N CYS A 64 0.84 -2.69 -1.52
CA CYS A 64 -0.61 -2.76 -1.29
C CYS A 64 -1.14 -4.19 -1.05
N GLY A 65 -0.32 -5.23 -1.25
CA GLY A 65 -0.71 -6.61 -1.05
C GLY A 65 -1.93 -6.98 -1.90
N PHE A 66 -3.02 -7.36 -1.25
CA PHE A 66 -4.30 -7.66 -1.92
C PHE A 66 -5.24 -6.46 -2.10
N GLY A 67 -4.83 -5.27 -1.65
CA GLY A 67 -5.60 -4.03 -1.79
C GLY A 67 -6.57 -3.73 -0.65
N ASP A 68 -6.47 -4.42 0.50
CA ASP A 68 -7.40 -4.25 1.62
C ASP A 68 -7.46 -2.81 2.18
N ASN A 69 -6.33 -2.10 2.19
CA ASN A 69 -6.30 -0.70 2.60
C ASN A 69 -6.99 0.19 1.57
N LEU A 70 -6.76 -0.03 0.27
CA LEU A 70 -7.45 0.72 -0.79
C LEU A 70 -8.97 0.49 -0.72
N LEU A 71 -9.44 -0.73 -0.47
CA LEU A 71 -10.85 -1.02 -0.24
C LEU A 71 -11.42 -0.27 0.99
N GLN A 72 -10.64 -0.17 2.07
CA GLN A 72 -11.02 0.65 3.23
C GLN A 72 -11.14 2.12 2.86
N LEU A 73 -10.19 2.68 2.12
CA LEU A 73 -10.24 4.08 1.68
C LEU A 73 -11.46 4.34 0.79
N ILE A 74 -11.80 3.41 -0.12
CA ILE A 74 -13.03 3.49 -0.93
C ILE A 74 -14.26 3.53 -0.01
N SER A 75 -14.33 2.67 1.00
CA SER A 75 -15.43 2.65 1.97
C SER A 75 -15.54 3.93 2.82
N LEU A 76 -14.49 4.76 2.84
CA LEU A 76 -14.43 6.06 3.51
C LEU A 76 -14.68 7.24 2.55
N GLY A 77 -14.94 6.98 1.27
CA GLY A 77 -15.32 7.99 0.28
C GLY A 77 -14.20 8.48 -0.63
N PHE A 78 -13.01 7.85 -0.61
CA PHE A 78 -12.01 8.08 -1.65
C PHE A 78 -12.50 7.51 -2.98
N GLN A 79 -12.23 8.20 -4.08
CA GLN A 79 -12.66 7.77 -5.40
C GLN A 79 -11.70 6.72 -5.98
N PRO A 80 -12.19 5.58 -6.49
CA PRO A 80 -11.35 4.51 -7.02
C PRO A 80 -10.35 4.97 -8.09
N GLU A 81 -10.73 5.89 -8.98
CA GLU A 81 -9.89 6.47 -10.03
C GLU A 81 -8.69 7.27 -9.50
N ASN A 82 -8.75 7.69 -8.24
CA ASN A 82 -7.68 8.41 -7.56
C ASN A 82 -6.78 7.49 -6.72
N LEU A 83 -7.04 6.18 -6.72
CA LEU A 83 -6.30 5.19 -5.93
C LEU A 83 -5.36 4.36 -6.81
N ILE A 84 -4.09 4.37 -6.43
CA ILE A 84 -3.05 3.56 -7.04
C ILE A 84 -2.40 2.68 -5.96
N GLY A 85 -2.30 1.38 -6.22
CA GLY A 85 -1.49 0.46 -5.43
C GLY A 85 -0.23 0.06 -6.17
N ASN A 86 0.90 -0.04 -5.49
CA ASN A 86 2.11 -0.71 -5.97
C ASN A 86 2.35 -1.98 -5.17
N GLU A 87 2.71 -3.06 -5.85
CA GLU A 87 3.04 -4.34 -5.23
C GLU A 87 4.20 -5.01 -5.98
N LEU A 88 5.12 -5.61 -5.22
CA LEU A 88 6.32 -6.26 -5.76
C LEU A 88 6.04 -7.71 -6.19
N LEU A 89 5.14 -8.40 -5.49
CA LEU A 89 4.79 -9.80 -5.70
C LEU A 89 3.67 -9.92 -6.72
N GLU A 90 3.96 -10.56 -7.85
CA GLU A 90 3.04 -10.67 -8.99
C GLU A 90 1.69 -11.29 -8.63
N GLU A 91 1.69 -12.37 -7.86
CA GLU A 91 0.46 -13.03 -7.42
C GLU A 91 -0.46 -12.08 -6.64
N ARG A 92 0.11 -11.30 -5.71
CA ARG A 92 -0.65 -10.34 -4.90
C ARG A 92 -1.16 -9.19 -5.76
N ALA A 93 -0.35 -8.66 -6.66
CA ALA A 93 -0.75 -7.63 -7.60
C ALA A 93 -1.91 -8.09 -8.51
N LEU A 94 -1.86 -9.32 -9.02
CA LEU A 94 -2.92 -9.91 -9.83
C LEU A 94 -4.22 -10.04 -9.02
N ARG A 95 -4.12 -10.51 -7.78
CA ARG A 95 -5.28 -10.66 -6.90
C ARG A 95 -5.86 -9.29 -6.50
N ALA A 96 -5.03 -8.29 -6.22
CA ALA A 96 -5.48 -6.92 -5.97
C ALA A 96 -6.25 -6.34 -7.17
N ARG A 97 -5.75 -6.51 -8.40
CA ARG A 97 -6.46 -6.09 -9.63
C ARG A 97 -7.82 -6.78 -9.79
N TYR A 98 -7.94 -8.02 -9.33
CA TYR A 98 -9.19 -8.76 -9.39
C TYR A 98 -10.22 -8.26 -8.36
N LEU A 99 -9.77 -7.86 -7.17
CA LEU A 99 -10.64 -7.46 -6.05
C LEU A 99 -11.02 -5.98 -6.08
N LEU A 100 -10.12 -5.11 -6.56
CA LEU A 100 -10.35 -3.66 -6.60
C LEU A 100 -11.31 -3.27 -7.74
N PRO A 101 -12.04 -2.14 -7.61
CA PRO A 101 -12.77 -1.59 -8.73
C PRO A 101 -11.87 -1.35 -9.94
N LYS A 102 -12.42 -1.51 -11.15
CA LYS A 102 -11.66 -1.38 -12.41
C LYS A 102 -11.00 -0.02 -12.60
N ASP A 103 -11.55 1.01 -11.99
CA ASP A 103 -11.04 2.38 -12.10
C ASP A 103 -9.80 2.60 -11.22
N SER A 104 -9.53 1.73 -10.23
CA SER A 104 -8.27 1.76 -9.48
C SER A 104 -7.11 1.16 -10.26
N GLN A 105 -5.90 1.68 -10.02
CA GLN A 105 -4.69 1.20 -10.69
C GLN A 105 -3.83 0.33 -9.77
N VAL A 106 -3.26 -0.75 -10.32
CA VAL A 106 -2.25 -1.56 -9.61
C VAL A 106 -0.99 -1.69 -10.44
N LEU A 107 0.11 -1.16 -9.93
CA LEU A 107 1.45 -1.16 -10.53
C LEU A 107 2.29 -2.30 -9.96
N LEU A 108 2.58 -3.30 -10.80
CA LEU A 108 3.49 -4.38 -10.43
C LEU A 108 4.94 -3.92 -10.57
N GLY A 109 5.75 -4.06 -9.53
CA GLY A 109 7.19 -3.86 -9.61
C GLY A 109 7.81 -3.18 -8.39
N ASP A 110 9.10 -2.88 -8.50
CA ASP A 110 9.88 -2.20 -7.48
C ASP A 110 9.45 -0.73 -7.35
N ALA A 111 8.90 -0.40 -6.18
CA ALA A 111 8.48 0.93 -5.77
C ALA A 111 9.56 2.01 -5.96
N SER A 112 10.84 1.67 -5.79
CA SER A 112 11.96 2.62 -5.89
C SER A 112 12.24 3.11 -7.32
N THR A 113 11.62 2.46 -8.32
CA THR A 113 11.83 2.73 -9.74
C THR A 113 10.55 3.14 -10.48
N LEU A 114 9.47 3.40 -9.75
CA LEU A 114 8.20 3.81 -10.33
C LEU A 114 8.37 5.11 -11.13
N LYS A 115 7.87 5.10 -12.37
CA LYS A 115 7.91 6.28 -13.25
C LYS A 115 6.61 7.06 -13.10
N LEU A 116 6.45 7.68 -11.94
CA LEU A 116 5.30 8.52 -11.62
C LEU A 116 5.70 10.00 -11.63
N GLU A 117 4.71 10.85 -11.86
CA GLU A 117 4.91 12.30 -11.84
C GLU A 117 5.22 12.77 -10.41
N LYS A 118 6.20 13.65 -10.27
CA LYS A 118 6.53 14.28 -8.99
C LYS A 118 5.38 15.17 -8.51
N ASN A 119 5.28 15.36 -7.20
CA ASN A 119 4.26 16.22 -6.59
C ASN A 119 2.83 15.92 -7.07
N SER A 120 2.48 14.64 -7.24
CA SER A 120 1.21 14.24 -7.84
C SER A 120 0.24 13.57 -6.87
N PHE A 121 0.71 13.17 -5.68
CA PHE A 121 -0.08 12.49 -4.66
C PHE A 121 -0.34 13.36 -3.44
N ASP A 122 -1.59 13.35 -2.96
CA ASP A 122 -1.95 13.98 -1.68
C ASP A 122 -1.53 13.10 -0.50
N VAL A 123 -1.56 11.78 -0.71
CA VAL A 123 -1.19 10.77 0.28
C VAL A 123 -0.30 9.70 -0.36
N ILE A 124 0.77 9.33 0.34
CA ILE A 124 1.45 8.05 0.09
C ILE A 124 1.36 7.18 1.35
N LEU A 125 0.56 6.12 1.25
CA LEU A 125 0.44 5.13 2.30
C LEU A 125 1.51 4.06 2.14
N GLN A 126 2.15 3.69 3.24
CA GLN A 126 2.83 2.41 3.36
C GLN A 126 2.40 1.78 4.68
N ALA A 127 2.31 0.46 4.70
CA ALA A 127 2.22 -0.28 5.94
C ALA A 127 3.24 -1.42 5.91
N THR A 128 4.17 -1.42 6.87
CA THR A 128 5.17 -2.49 7.08
C THR A 128 6.20 -2.70 5.97
N VAL A 129 6.18 -1.91 4.89
CA VAL A 129 7.12 -2.02 3.75
C VAL A 129 8.58 -1.98 4.24
N PHE A 130 8.92 -0.99 5.05
CA PHE A 130 10.29 -0.83 5.55
C PHE A 130 10.73 -1.97 6.50
N THR A 131 9.80 -2.68 7.13
CA THR A 131 10.15 -3.85 7.97
C THR A 131 10.63 -5.05 7.15
N SER A 132 10.30 -5.10 5.85
CA SER A 132 10.70 -6.17 4.94
C SER A 132 11.99 -5.88 4.18
N ILE A 133 12.46 -4.62 4.20
CA ILE A 133 13.66 -4.15 3.53
C ILE A 133 14.78 -4.09 4.57
N LEU A 134 15.84 -4.87 4.39
CA LEU A 134 16.95 -4.93 5.37
C LEU A 134 18.18 -4.12 4.94
N ASP A 135 18.21 -3.65 3.70
CA ASP A 135 19.27 -2.79 3.19
C ASP A 135 18.94 -1.31 3.41
N ASP A 136 19.71 -0.64 4.26
CA ASP A 136 19.47 0.76 4.64
C ASP A 136 19.55 1.72 3.45
N ASN A 137 20.43 1.47 2.49
CA ASN A 137 20.54 2.32 1.30
C ASN A 137 19.29 2.17 0.42
N PHE A 138 18.76 0.95 0.29
CA PHE A 138 17.51 0.70 -0.41
C PHE A 138 16.33 1.35 0.31
N GLN A 139 16.27 1.28 1.64
CA GLN A 139 15.26 1.99 2.43
C GLN A 139 15.31 3.50 2.15
N GLN A 140 16.50 4.11 2.21
CA GLN A 140 16.66 5.54 1.98
C GLN A 140 16.31 5.94 0.55
N ASN A 141 16.71 5.15 -0.45
CA ASN A 141 16.39 5.38 -1.85
C ASN A 141 14.88 5.31 -2.09
N LEU A 142 14.21 4.30 -1.54
CA LEU A 142 12.76 4.19 -1.60
C LEU A 142 12.08 5.38 -0.93
N ALA A 143 12.47 5.73 0.30
CA ALA A 143 11.92 6.85 1.05
C ALA A 143 12.05 8.18 0.27
N ASN A 144 13.23 8.47 -0.27
CA ASN A 144 13.48 9.66 -1.07
C ASN A 144 12.63 9.68 -2.35
N HIS A 145 12.52 8.52 -3.01
CA HIS A 145 11.73 8.40 -4.23
C HIS A 145 10.25 8.68 -3.95
N ILE A 146 9.63 7.99 -2.99
CA ILE A 146 8.21 8.18 -2.68
C ILE A 146 7.95 9.59 -2.17
N TRP A 147 8.84 10.16 -1.34
CA TRP A 147 8.70 11.54 -0.87
C TRP A 147 8.67 12.56 -2.02
N SER A 148 9.44 12.32 -3.10
CA SER A 148 9.44 13.19 -4.28
C SER A 148 8.13 13.18 -5.08
N LEU A 149 7.28 12.17 -4.87
CA LEU A 149 5.97 12.04 -5.51
C LEU A 149 4.86 12.77 -4.75
N ILE A 150 5.10 13.15 -3.49
CA ILE A 150 4.12 13.82 -2.62
C ILE A 150 3.99 15.28 -3.00
N LYS A 151 2.76 15.78 -3.11
CA LYS A 151 2.44 17.21 -3.33
C LYS A 151 2.98 18.07 -2.18
N PRO A 152 3.24 19.37 -2.41
CA PRO A 152 3.32 20.32 -1.31
C PRO A 152 2.09 20.20 -0.40
N ASN A 153 2.32 20.06 0.91
CA ASN A 153 1.29 19.82 1.94
C ASN A 153 0.60 18.44 1.88
N GLY A 154 1.07 17.51 1.04
CA GLY A 154 0.72 16.09 1.14
C GLY A 154 1.54 15.38 2.22
N GLY A 155 1.25 14.09 2.44
CA GLY A 155 1.94 13.29 3.45
C GLY A 155 1.93 11.79 3.21
#